data_AF-A0A8T5E9I3-F1
#
_entry.id   AF-A0A8T5E9I3-F1
#
_cell.length_a   1.000
_cell.length_b   1.000
_cell.length_c   1.000
_cell.angle_alpha   90.00
_cell.angle_beta   90.00
_cell.angle_gamma   90.00
#
_symmetry.space_group_name_H-M   'P 1'
#
loop_
_entity.id
_entity.type
_entity.pdbx_description
1 polymer ?
#
loop_
_entity_poly.entity_id
_entity_poly.type
_entity_poly.pdbx_seq_one_letter_code
_entity_poly.pdbx_strand_id
1 'polypeptide(L)'
;MRNQFSIDVDNSINSGQVFLWEKCGHDWYGINGQDILKINKNACIKSIQKSKTDFFRNNDDMQEIMKSISKDKTVKKAIKQYEGLRIFRQEPFQCMISFIISSNSNIQKIKNSLEKITEKFGVKVKIQNKEFFLFPKPEKLAKASIEEIKKCGVGYRAPFIKQAAQMVFSKKIDFEYLKKCNYKEAKKNMCLIQGEGN
;
A
#
# COMPACT_ATOMS: atom_id res chain seq x y z
N MET A 1 -2.28 0.38 28.84
CA MET A 1 -1.58 1.69 28.81
C MET A 1 -1.65 2.19 27.38
N ARG A 2 -2.14 3.41 27.14
CA ARG A 2 -2.34 3.93 25.77
C ARG A 2 -1.02 4.53 25.25
N ASN A 3 -0.69 4.22 24.01
CA ASN A 3 0.53 4.60 23.28
C ASN A 3 1.04 6.02 23.60
N GLN A 4 2.26 6.10 24.16
CA GLN A 4 2.95 7.35 24.49
C GLN A 4 3.54 8.06 23.24
N PHE A 5 3.50 7.41 22.08
CA PHE A 5 4.09 7.91 20.84
C PHE A 5 3.03 8.53 19.93
N SER A 6 3.13 9.84 19.69
CA SER A 6 2.39 10.50 18.60
C SER A 6 2.77 9.89 17.26
N ILE A 7 1.80 9.72 16.37
CA ILE A 7 2.05 9.16 15.03
C ILE A 7 2.78 10.21 14.19
N ASP A 8 3.92 9.82 13.62
CA ASP A 8 4.63 10.61 12.63
C ASP A 8 4.10 10.30 11.23
N VAL A 9 3.17 11.12 10.76
CA VAL A 9 2.50 10.93 9.46
C VAL A 9 3.49 11.07 8.30
N ASP A 10 4.37 12.08 8.35
CA ASP A 10 5.26 12.42 7.24
C ASP A 10 6.31 11.32 7.03
N ASN A 11 6.98 10.87 8.09
CA ASN A 11 7.95 9.77 7.99
C ASN A 11 7.27 8.44 7.66
N SER A 12 6.05 8.20 8.15
CA SER A 12 5.32 6.97 7.82
C SER A 12 4.94 6.92 6.35
N ILE A 13 4.46 8.01 5.74
CA ILE A 13 4.11 8.04 4.30
C ILE A 13 5.36 7.93 3.43
N ASN A 14 6.46 8.57 3.82
CA ASN A 14 7.70 8.59 3.04
C ASN A 14 8.66 7.41 3.33
N SER A 15 8.25 6.42 4.12
CA SER A 15 9.08 5.26 4.47
C SER A 15 9.30 4.27 3.32
N GLY A 16 8.63 4.46 2.19
CA GLY A 16 8.63 3.54 1.05
C GLY A 16 7.57 2.44 1.11
N GLN A 17 6.70 2.44 2.14
CA GLN A 17 5.61 1.46 2.25
C GLN A 17 4.42 1.75 1.33
N VAL A 18 4.24 3.01 0.91
CA VAL A 18 3.15 3.48 0.03
C VAL A 18 3.71 4.35 -1.09
N PHE A 19 3.00 4.40 -2.23
CA PHE A 19 3.49 5.10 -3.43
C PHE A 19 2.51 6.14 -4.00
N LEU A 20 1.20 5.93 -3.89
CA LEU A 20 0.16 6.80 -4.45
C LEU A 20 -0.38 7.82 -3.42
N TRP A 21 0.55 8.51 -2.76
CA TRP A 21 0.25 9.53 -1.75
C TRP A 21 0.90 10.85 -2.11
N GLU A 22 0.15 11.94 -1.94
CA GLU A 22 0.57 13.30 -2.26
C GLU A 22 0.15 14.28 -1.16
N LYS A 23 1.01 15.26 -0.91
CA LYS A 23 0.77 16.32 0.07
C LYS A 23 0.10 17.51 -0.62
N CYS A 24 -1.08 17.90 -0.15
CA CYS A 24 -1.83 19.05 -0.63
C CYS A 24 -2.07 20.02 0.53
N GLY A 25 -1.27 21.10 0.57
CA GLY A 25 -1.24 21.99 1.72
C GLY A 25 -0.70 21.26 2.95
N HIS A 26 -1.51 21.20 4.02
CA HIS A 26 -1.13 20.52 5.26
C HIS A 26 -1.59 19.06 5.35
N ASP A 27 -2.40 18.62 4.39
CA ASP A 27 -3.03 17.30 4.41
C ASP A 27 -2.44 16.40 3.34
N TRP A 28 -2.34 15.11 3.67
CA TRP A 28 -2.01 14.07 2.73
C TRP A 28 -3.27 13.47 2.12
N TYR A 29 -3.22 13.17 0.82
CA TYR A 29 -4.24 12.44 0.09
C TYR A 29 -3.60 11.18 -0.49
N GLY A 30 -4.23 10.04 -0.24
CA GLY A 30 -3.71 8.74 -0.64
C GLY A 30 -4.77 7.88 -1.28
N ILE A 31 -4.43 7.28 -2.42
CA ILE A 31 -5.26 6.22 -3.01
C ILE A 31 -5.10 4.95 -2.16
N ASN A 32 -6.21 4.39 -1.72
CA ASN A 32 -6.27 3.14 -0.96
C ASN A 32 -7.33 2.21 -1.57
N GLY A 33 -6.95 1.52 -2.64
CA GLY A 33 -7.82 0.69 -3.45
C GLY A 33 -8.88 1.52 -4.16
N GLN A 34 -10.13 1.26 -3.79
CA GLN A 34 -11.30 1.98 -4.33
C GLN A 34 -11.66 3.22 -3.52
N ASP A 35 -10.86 3.63 -2.53
CA ASP A 35 -11.12 4.79 -1.68
C ASP A 35 -9.96 5.80 -1.73
N ILE A 36 -10.21 7.01 -1.25
CA ILE A 36 -9.21 8.06 -1.03
C ILE A 36 -9.21 8.38 0.46
N LEU A 37 -8.03 8.29 1.07
CA LEU A 37 -7.83 8.66 2.46
C LEU A 37 -7.19 10.05 2.51
N LYS A 38 -7.85 10.96 3.22
CA LYS A 38 -7.30 12.25 3.61
C LYS A 38 -6.76 12.15 5.04
N ILE A 39 -5.49 12.50 5.24
CA ILE A 39 -4.83 12.44 6.55
C ILE A 39 -4.25 13.81 6.89
N ASN A 40 -4.60 14.34 8.06
CA ASN A 40 -4.04 15.60 8.55
C ASN A 40 -2.78 15.37 9.42
N LYS A 41 -2.12 16.46 9.81
CA LYS A 41 -0.93 16.44 10.69
C LYS A 41 -1.13 15.76 12.05
N ASN A 42 -2.37 15.63 12.53
CA ASN A 42 -2.71 14.99 13.79
C ASN A 42 -3.05 13.49 13.61
N ALA A 43 -2.71 12.91 12.46
CA ALA A 43 -3.04 11.54 12.08
C ALA A 43 -4.55 11.22 12.09
N CYS A 44 -5.42 12.23 11.96
CA CYS A 44 -6.85 12.00 11.78
C CYS A 44 -7.11 11.59 10.32
N ILE A 45 -7.75 10.43 10.14
CA ILE A 45 -8.08 9.89 8.82
C ILE A 45 -9.53 10.23 8.47
N LYS A 46 -9.75 10.74 7.26
CA LYS A 46 -11.07 10.88 6.65
C LYS A 46 -11.10 10.09 5.35
N SER A 47 -11.93 9.05 5.32
CA SER A 47 -12.29 8.34 4.09
C SER A 47 -13.30 9.16 3.29
N ILE A 48 -13.09 9.27 1.99
CA ILE A 48 -14.04 9.93 1.08
C ILE A 48 -15.26 9.05 0.84
N GLN A 49 -15.11 7.73 0.82
CA GLN A 49 -16.22 6.78 0.80
C GLN A 49 -16.89 6.56 2.17
N LYS A 50 -16.48 7.27 3.22
CA LYS A 50 -16.96 7.11 4.60
C LYS A 50 -16.76 5.69 5.15
N SER A 51 -15.74 4.98 4.65
CA SER A 51 -15.36 3.65 5.14
C SER A 51 -14.66 3.76 6.50
N LYS A 52 -14.87 2.76 7.37
CA LYS A 52 -14.10 2.61 8.61
C LYS A 52 -12.76 1.96 8.27
N THR A 53 -11.66 2.51 8.78
CA THR A 53 -10.32 1.96 8.57
C THR A 53 -9.47 2.13 9.81
N ASP A 54 -8.65 1.11 10.12
CA ASP A 54 -7.57 1.17 11.11
C ASP A 54 -6.23 1.30 10.40
N PHE A 55 -6.12 2.29 9.51
CA PHE A 55 -4.98 2.44 8.61
C PHE A 55 -3.65 2.59 9.37
N PHE A 56 -3.65 3.30 10.50
CA PHE A 56 -2.47 3.48 11.36
C PHE A 56 -2.23 2.35 12.38
N ARG A 57 -3.06 1.31 12.38
CA ARG A 57 -2.97 0.18 13.32
C ARG A 57 -2.96 0.66 14.78
N ASN A 58 -3.97 1.45 15.15
CA ASN A 58 -4.01 2.16 16.44
C ASN A 58 -4.01 1.23 17.66
N ASN A 59 -4.37 -0.04 17.46
CA ASN A 59 -4.41 -1.06 18.51
C ASN A 59 -3.07 -1.78 18.74
N ASP A 60 -2.04 -1.53 17.92
CA ASP A 60 -0.72 -2.08 18.15
C ASP A 60 -0.11 -1.50 19.44
N ASP A 61 0.46 -2.36 20.28
CA ASP A 61 1.25 -1.95 21.44
C ASP A 61 2.64 -1.52 20.97
N MET A 62 2.79 -0.22 20.71
CA MET A 62 4.04 0.31 20.18
C MET A 62 5.14 0.30 21.23
N GLN A 63 4.81 0.37 22.53
CA GLN A 63 5.82 0.29 23.59
C GLN A 63 6.43 -1.10 23.62
N GLU A 64 5.60 -2.15 23.56
CA GLU A 64 6.06 -3.52 23.49
C GLU A 64 6.87 -3.78 22.21
N ILE A 65 6.36 -3.35 21.05
CA ILE A 65 7.06 -3.49 19.76
C ILE A 65 8.43 -2.84 19.84
N MET A 66 8.52 -1.57 20.25
CA MET A 66 9.79 -0.84 20.31
C MET A 66 10.77 -1.52 21.28
N LYS A 67 10.31 -1.96 22.46
CA LYS A 67 11.13 -2.71 23.43
C LYS A 67 11.61 -4.06 22.90
N SER A 68 10.82 -4.70 22.04
CA SER A 68 11.16 -6.00 21.44
C SER A 68 12.29 -5.88 20.42
N ILE A 69 12.32 -4.80 19.63
CA ILE A 69 13.30 -4.60 18.56
C ILE A 69 14.52 -3.76 18.98
N SER A 70 14.44 -2.99 20.07
CA SER A 70 15.51 -2.14 20.58
C SER A 70 16.62 -2.92 21.31
N LYS A 71 17.10 -4.04 20.76
CA LYS A 71 18.09 -4.92 21.42
C LYS A 71 19.52 -4.41 21.26
N ASP A 72 19.86 -3.86 20.10
CA ASP A 72 21.19 -3.34 19.80
C ASP A 72 21.22 -1.80 19.68
N LYS A 73 22.43 -1.23 19.64
CA LYS A 73 22.63 0.23 19.59
C LYS A 73 22.18 0.85 18.26
N THR A 74 22.30 0.13 17.16
CA THR A 74 21.95 0.61 15.82
C THR A 74 20.44 0.78 15.71
N VAL A 75 19.68 -0.24 16.08
CA VAL A 75 18.20 -0.17 16.07
C VAL A 75 17.69 0.85 17.09
N LYS A 76 18.27 0.94 18.29
CA LYS A 76 17.93 1.99 19.27
C LYS A 76 18.08 3.40 18.69
N LYS A 77 19.17 3.67 17.95
CA LYS A 77 19.40 4.96 17.31
C LYS A 77 18.34 5.25 16.24
N ALA A 78 17.99 4.25 15.43
CA ALA A 78 16.95 4.36 14.41
C ALA A 78 15.57 4.64 15.02
N ILE A 79 15.19 3.93 16.09
CA ILE A 79 13.92 4.17 16.81
C ILE A 79 13.84 5.60 17.32
N LYS A 80 14.92 6.11 17.94
CA LYS A 80 14.96 7.49 18.44
C LYS A 80 14.84 8.51 17.30
N GLN A 81 15.40 8.22 16.13
CA GLN A 81 15.35 9.11 14.97
C GLN A 81 13.97 9.12 14.29
N TYR A 82 13.27 8.00 14.27
CA TYR A 82 11.99 7.81 13.58
C TYR A 82 10.86 7.44 14.55
N GLU A 83 10.86 8.10 15.72
CA GLU A 83 9.84 7.90 16.73
C GLU A 83 8.44 8.21 16.14
N GLY A 84 7.45 7.37 16.45
CA GLY A 84 6.10 7.56 15.93
C GLY A 84 5.86 7.02 14.51
N LEU A 85 6.88 6.48 13.83
CA LEU A 85 6.70 5.79 12.55
C LEU A 85 5.72 4.61 12.71
N ARG A 86 4.82 4.45 11.74
CA ARG A 86 3.79 3.41 11.71
C ARG A 86 3.85 2.60 10.42
N ILE A 87 3.54 1.31 10.55
CA ILE A 87 3.19 0.45 9.42
C ILE A 87 1.71 0.64 9.11
N PHE A 88 1.37 0.73 7.83
CA PHE A 88 -0.01 0.96 7.39
C PHE A 88 -0.76 -0.33 7.10
N ARG A 89 -2.05 -0.35 7.43
CA ARG A 89 -3.01 -1.37 7.01
C ARG A 89 -3.63 -0.99 5.67
N GLN A 90 -2.83 -1.14 4.62
CA GLN A 90 -3.17 -0.76 3.24
C GLN A 90 -4.20 -1.71 2.60
N GLU A 91 -4.82 -1.28 1.51
CA GLU A 91 -5.62 -2.16 0.67
C GLU A 91 -4.74 -3.26 0.04
N PRO A 92 -5.00 -4.56 0.31
CA PRO A 92 -4.08 -5.65 -0.04
C PRO A 92 -3.81 -5.80 -1.54
N PHE A 93 -4.81 -5.61 -2.41
CA PHE A 93 -4.60 -5.77 -3.84
C PHE A 93 -3.68 -4.68 -4.40
N GLN A 94 -3.92 -3.42 -4.05
CA GLN A 94 -3.03 -2.31 -4.40
C GLN A 94 -1.61 -2.53 -3.88
N CYS A 95 -1.47 -2.97 -2.62
CA CYS A 95 -0.18 -3.27 -2.01
C CYS A 95 0.60 -4.31 -2.84
N MET A 96 -0.03 -5.46 -3.10
CA MET A 96 0.56 -6.55 -3.88
C MET A 96 1.02 -6.09 -5.28
N ILE A 97 0.16 -5.42 -6.05
CA ILE A 97 0.55 -4.93 -7.39
C ILE A 97 1.68 -3.89 -7.30
N SER A 98 1.68 -3.04 -6.28
CA SER A 98 2.74 -2.05 -6.07
C SER A 98 4.11 -2.69 -5.82
N PHE A 99 4.16 -3.77 -5.05
CA PHE A 99 5.41 -4.47 -4.75
C PHE A 99 5.88 -5.39 -5.88
N ILE A 100 4.97 -5.96 -6.68
CA ILE A 100 5.34 -6.59 -7.97
C ILE A 100 6.08 -5.56 -8.85
N ILE A 101 5.56 -4.33 -8.96
CA ILE A 101 6.16 -3.24 -9.73
C ILE A 101 7.50 -2.76 -9.12
N SER A 102 7.65 -2.83 -7.79
CA SER A 102 8.86 -2.34 -7.12
C SER A 102 10.09 -3.21 -7.29
N SER A 103 9.91 -4.50 -7.61
CA SER A 103 11.02 -5.44 -7.87
C SER A 103 12.03 -4.83 -8.85
N ASN A 104 13.31 -4.69 -8.50
CA ASN A 104 14.34 -4.07 -9.35
C ASN A 104 13.92 -2.72 -10.02
N SER A 105 13.40 -1.79 -9.22
CA SER A 105 12.94 -0.46 -9.64
C SER A 105 13.33 0.61 -8.62
N ASN A 106 13.07 1.89 -8.90
CA ASN A 106 13.25 2.98 -7.95
C ASN A 106 11.91 3.67 -7.66
N ILE A 107 11.83 4.39 -6.53
CA ILE A 107 10.58 5.01 -6.05
C ILE A 107 9.91 5.87 -7.13
N GLN A 108 10.67 6.68 -7.88
CA GLN A 108 10.09 7.53 -8.92
C GLN A 108 9.47 6.71 -10.06
N LYS A 109 10.16 5.66 -10.54
CA LYS A 109 9.64 4.77 -11.59
C LYS A 109 8.41 3.98 -11.13
N ILE A 110 8.39 3.58 -9.86
CA ILE A 110 7.24 2.87 -9.25
C ILE A 110 6.03 3.79 -9.24
N LYS A 111 6.18 5.01 -8.69
CA LYS A 111 5.11 6.03 -8.65
C LYS A 111 4.55 6.31 -10.04
N ASN A 112 5.41 6.65 -11.00
CA ASN A 112 5.01 6.94 -12.37
C ASN A 112 4.26 5.77 -13.03
N SER A 113 4.67 4.53 -12.76
CA SER A 113 4.00 3.35 -13.35
C SER A 113 2.63 3.11 -12.71
N LEU A 114 2.53 3.31 -11.39
CA LEU A 114 1.27 3.19 -10.65
C LEU A 114 0.28 4.28 -11.07
N GLU A 115 0.73 5.52 -11.21
CA GLU A 115 -0.09 6.64 -11.72
C GLU A 115 -0.67 6.29 -13.09
N LYS A 116 0.15 5.85 -14.04
CA LYS A 116 -0.31 5.39 -15.37
C LYS A 116 -1.29 4.22 -15.30
N ILE A 117 -1.08 3.26 -14.39
CA ILE A 117 -2.03 2.15 -14.16
C ILE A 117 -3.37 2.70 -13.67
N THR A 118 -3.35 3.61 -12.68
CA THR A 118 -4.58 4.18 -12.13
C THR A 118 -5.30 5.07 -13.14
N GLU A 119 -4.60 5.89 -13.91
CA GLU A 119 -5.18 6.72 -14.97
C GLU A 119 -5.85 5.86 -16.05
N LYS A 120 -5.21 4.76 -16.45
CA LYS A 120 -5.68 3.91 -17.54
C LYS A 120 -6.79 2.94 -17.14
N PHE A 121 -6.66 2.29 -15.98
CA PHE A 121 -7.54 1.19 -15.58
C PHE A 121 -8.39 1.49 -14.34
N GLY A 122 -8.10 2.60 -13.66
CA GLY A 122 -8.78 3.04 -12.45
C GLY A 122 -10.08 3.77 -12.73
N VAL A 123 -10.65 4.31 -11.65
CA VAL A 123 -11.88 5.12 -11.72
C VAL A 123 -11.54 6.56 -11.41
N LYS A 124 -11.86 7.46 -12.33
CA LYS A 124 -11.70 8.90 -12.14
C LYS A 124 -12.69 9.41 -11.09
N VAL A 125 -12.19 10.08 -10.08
CA VAL A 125 -12.97 10.70 -9.00
C VAL A 125 -12.53 12.16 -8.86
N LYS A 126 -13.49 13.07 -8.75
CA LYS A 126 -13.23 14.48 -8.52
C LYS A 126 -13.58 14.83 -7.08
N ILE A 127 -12.61 15.38 -6.35
CA ILE A 127 -12.80 15.91 -5.00
C ILE A 127 -12.48 17.40 -5.07
N GLN A 128 -13.48 18.24 -4.83
CA GLN A 128 -13.36 19.69 -5.01
C GLN A 128 -12.86 20.01 -6.43
N ASN A 129 -11.70 20.67 -6.55
CA ASN A 129 -11.09 21.04 -7.83
C ASN A 129 -9.95 20.10 -8.26
N LYS A 130 -9.79 18.94 -7.60
CA LYS A 130 -8.73 17.98 -7.90
C LYS A 130 -9.30 16.66 -8.40
N GLU A 131 -8.62 16.10 -9.41
CA GLU A 131 -8.94 14.81 -9.99
C GLU A 131 -7.99 13.75 -9.43
N PHE A 132 -8.55 12.60 -9.09
CA PHE A 132 -7.86 11.43 -8.61
C PHE A 132 -8.26 10.24 -9.46
N PHE A 133 -7.39 9.25 -9.56
CA PHE A 133 -7.69 7.98 -10.19
C PHE A 133 -7.55 6.87 -9.16
N LEU A 134 -8.68 6.25 -8.81
CA LEU A 134 -8.70 5.13 -7.85
C LEU A 134 -7.95 3.94 -8.42
N PHE A 135 -7.38 3.12 -7.54
CA PHE A 135 -6.66 1.93 -7.97
C PHE A 135 -7.62 0.93 -8.65
N PRO A 136 -7.26 0.31 -9.79
CA PRO A 136 -8.17 -0.60 -10.49
C PRO A 136 -8.61 -1.79 -9.62
N LYS A 137 -9.85 -2.24 -9.81
CA LYS A 137 -10.29 -3.53 -9.26
C LYS A 137 -9.53 -4.68 -9.96
N PRO A 138 -9.33 -5.84 -9.29
CA PRO A 138 -8.62 -6.98 -9.88
C PRO A 138 -9.13 -7.39 -11.26
N GLU A 139 -10.45 -7.42 -11.44
CA GLU A 139 -11.10 -7.77 -12.72
C GLU A 139 -10.59 -6.92 -13.90
N LYS A 140 -10.37 -5.62 -13.71
CA LYS A 140 -9.93 -4.72 -14.79
C LYS A 140 -8.54 -5.08 -15.30
N LEU A 141 -7.61 -5.34 -14.39
CA LEU A 141 -6.26 -5.77 -14.75
C LEU A 141 -6.22 -7.22 -15.27
N ALA A 142 -7.09 -8.09 -14.76
CA ALA A 142 -7.19 -9.48 -15.21
C ALA A 142 -7.65 -9.61 -16.68
N LYS A 143 -8.55 -8.70 -17.10
CA LYS A 143 -9.09 -8.64 -18.47
C LYS A 143 -8.21 -7.85 -19.45
N ALA A 144 -7.39 -6.92 -18.96
CA ALA A 144 -6.48 -6.13 -19.80
C ALA A 144 -5.48 -7.00 -20.57
N SER A 145 -5.08 -6.59 -21.76
CA SER A 145 -3.99 -7.23 -22.50
C SER A 145 -2.63 -6.94 -21.83
N ILE A 146 -1.66 -7.84 -22.03
CA ILE A 146 -0.29 -7.63 -21.52
C ILE A 146 0.31 -6.35 -22.11
N GLU A 147 0.06 -6.06 -23.39
CA GLU A 147 0.56 -4.85 -24.04
C GLU A 147 -0.04 -3.56 -23.46
N GLU A 148 -1.32 -3.57 -23.09
CA GLU A 148 -1.91 -2.42 -22.43
C GLU A 148 -1.30 -2.13 -21.07
N ILE A 149 -0.99 -3.18 -20.29
CA ILE A 149 -0.33 -3.08 -18.99
C ILE A 149 1.13 -2.62 -19.19
N LYS A 150 1.84 -3.19 -20.17
CA LYS A 150 3.23 -2.84 -20.51
C LYS A 150 3.39 -1.37 -20.88
N LYS A 151 2.41 -0.79 -21.59
CA LYS A 151 2.35 0.66 -21.91
C LYS A 151 2.34 1.57 -20.66
N CYS A 152 2.04 1.03 -19.47
CA CYS A 152 2.13 1.77 -18.21
C CYS A 152 3.56 1.86 -17.65
N GLY A 153 4.57 1.32 -18.35
CA GLY A 153 5.98 1.45 -17.95
C GLY A 153 6.50 0.36 -17.01
N VAL A 154 5.75 -0.71 -16.82
CA VAL A 154 6.11 -1.81 -15.90
C VAL A 154 7.08 -2.85 -16.51
N GLY A 155 7.29 -2.80 -17.84
CA GLY A 155 8.25 -3.64 -18.54
C GLY A 155 7.91 -5.14 -18.46
N TYR A 156 8.92 -5.96 -18.14
CA TYR A 156 8.78 -7.43 -18.04
C TYR A 156 7.79 -7.89 -16.95
N ARG A 157 7.38 -6.99 -16.05
CA ARG A 157 6.44 -7.28 -14.96
C ARG A 157 4.98 -7.25 -15.41
N ALA A 158 4.68 -6.79 -16.62
CA ALA A 158 3.33 -6.78 -17.17
C ALA A 158 2.60 -8.14 -17.08
N PRO A 159 3.19 -9.28 -17.52
CA PRO A 159 2.57 -10.60 -17.34
C PRO A 159 2.33 -10.95 -15.86
N PHE A 160 3.22 -10.56 -14.95
CA PHE A 160 3.11 -10.85 -13.51
C PHE A 160 1.90 -10.13 -12.89
N ILE A 161 1.74 -8.86 -13.22
CA ILE A 161 0.59 -8.04 -12.80
C ILE A 161 -0.73 -8.65 -13.30
N LYS A 162 -0.78 -9.05 -14.57
CA LYS A 162 -1.96 -9.69 -15.15
C LYS A 162 -2.29 -11.00 -14.42
N GLN A 163 -1.29 -11.86 -14.22
CA GLN A 163 -1.46 -13.14 -13.53
C GLN A 163 -1.92 -12.94 -12.09
N ALA A 164 -1.29 -12.03 -11.33
CA ALA A 164 -1.68 -11.70 -9.97
C ALA A 164 -3.13 -11.21 -9.90
N ALA A 165 -3.54 -10.32 -10.82
CA ALA A 165 -4.91 -9.86 -10.92
C ALA A 165 -5.90 -10.99 -11.25
N GLN A 166 -5.53 -11.93 -12.13
CA GLN A 166 -6.33 -13.11 -12.44
C GLN A 166 -6.46 -14.05 -11.24
N MET A 167 -5.39 -14.25 -10.46
CA MET A 167 -5.40 -15.10 -9.26
C MET A 167 -6.33 -14.54 -8.19
N VAL A 168 -6.32 -13.21 -7.98
CA VAL A 168 -7.27 -12.56 -7.06
C VAL A 168 -8.69 -12.59 -7.61
N PHE A 169 -8.89 -12.28 -8.89
CA PHE A 169 -10.22 -12.28 -9.52
C PHE A 169 -10.88 -13.67 -9.51
N SER A 170 -10.10 -14.73 -9.71
CA SER A 170 -10.56 -16.13 -9.64
C SER A 170 -10.57 -16.72 -8.22
N LYS A 171 -10.31 -15.91 -7.19
CA LYS A 171 -10.23 -16.31 -5.76
C LYS A 171 -9.18 -17.39 -5.45
N LYS A 172 -8.18 -17.58 -6.31
CA LYS A 172 -7.00 -18.39 -5.97
C LYS A 172 -6.15 -17.71 -4.89
N ILE A 173 -6.17 -16.38 -4.86
CA ILE A 173 -5.65 -15.57 -3.76
C ILE A 173 -6.84 -14.88 -3.10
N ASP A 174 -7.11 -15.24 -1.85
CA ASP A 174 -8.18 -14.66 -1.03
C ASP A 174 -7.58 -13.93 0.17
N PHE A 175 -7.61 -12.59 0.11
CA PHE A 175 -7.06 -11.75 1.18
C PHE A 175 -7.80 -11.89 2.52
N GLU A 176 -9.08 -12.26 2.53
CA GLU A 176 -9.81 -12.46 3.79
C GLU A 176 -9.37 -13.75 4.50
N TYR A 177 -9.03 -14.78 3.71
CA TYR A 177 -8.40 -15.98 4.25
C TYR A 177 -6.95 -15.70 4.70
N LEU A 178 -6.15 -14.99 3.89
CA LEU A 178 -4.75 -14.67 4.22
C LEU A 178 -4.61 -13.83 5.50
N LYS A 179 -5.60 -12.98 5.82
CA LYS A 179 -5.63 -12.21 7.08
C LYS A 179 -5.84 -13.09 8.31
N LYS A 180 -6.44 -14.27 8.16
CA LYS A 180 -6.84 -15.15 9.26
C LYS A 180 -5.89 -16.33 9.45
N CYS A 181 -5.25 -16.79 8.38
CA CYS A 181 -4.31 -17.88 8.46
C CYS A 181 -2.99 -17.45 9.12
N ASN A 182 -2.15 -18.43 9.45
CA ASN A 182 -0.86 -18.14 10.09
C ASN A 182 0.14 -17.58 9.06
N TYR A 183 1.19 -16.91 9.55
CA TYR A 183 2.20 -16.28 8.70
C TYR A 183 2.84 -17.22 7.66
N LYS A 184 3.16 -18.47 8.04
CA LYS A 184 3.82 -19.42 7.13
C LYS A 184 2.92 -19.77 5.95
N GLU A 185 1.64 -19.97 6.22
CA GLU A 185 0.61 -20.26 5.23
C GLU A 185 0.33 -19.04 4.35
N ALA A 186 0.21 -17.85 4.95
CA ALA A 186 0.06 -16.60 4.21
C ALA A 186 1.24 -16.37 3.25
N LYS A 187 2.48 -16.51 3.75
CA LYS A 187 3.71 -16.41 2.95
C LYS A 187 3.71 -17.42 1.81
N LYS A 188 3.42 -18.70 2.09
CA LYS A 188 3.38 -19.76 1.07
C LYS A 188 2.41 -19.41 -0.06
N ASN A 189 1.21 -18.91 0.25
CA ASN A 189 0.23 -18.52 -0.75
C ASN A 189 0.68 -17.31 -1.56
N MET A 190 1.26 -16.29 -0.92
CA MET A 190 1.77 -15.11 -1.62
C MET A 190 2.92 -15.47 -2.59
N CYS A 191 3.82 -16.37 -2.22
CA CYS A 191 4.91 -16.83 -3.10
C CYS A 191 4.44 -17.67 -4.31
N LEU A 192 3.15 -18.03 -4.41
CA LEU A 192 2.61 -18.65 -5.64
C LEU A 192 2.44 -17.62 -6.77
N ILE A 193 2.44 -16.33 -6.45
CA ILE A 193 2.27 -15.25 -7.41
C ILE A 193 3.62 -15.00 -8.08
N GLN A 194 3.66 -15.05 -9.41
CA GLN A 194 4.89 -14.73 -10.13
C GLN A 194 5.27 -13.26 -9.89
N GLY A 195 6.53 -13.01 -9.55
CA GLY A 195 7.02 -11.68 -9.18
C GLY A 195 6.99 -11.39 -7.67
N GLU A 196 6.36 -12.24 -6.86
CA GLU A 196 6.47 -12.24 -5.39
C GLU A 196 7.58 -13.22 -4.97
N GLY A 197 8.57 -12.71 -4.22
CA GLY A 197 9.76 -13.44 -3.80
C GLY A 197 9.75 -13.83 -2.32
N ASN A 198 10.90 -14.28 -1.81
CA ASN A 198 11.09 -14.74 -0.43
C ASN A 198 11.72 -13.70 0.50
#